data_AF-A0A7V4NFX6-F1
#
_entry.id   AF-A0A7V4NFX6-F1
#
_cell.length_a   1.000
_cell.length_b   1.000
_cell.length_c   1.000
_cell.angle_alpha   90.00
_cell.angle_beta   90.00
_cell.angle_gamma   90.00
#
_symmetry.space_group_name_H-M   'P 1'
#
loop_
_entity.id
_entity.type
_entity.pdbx_description
1 polymer ?
#
loop_
_entity_poly.entity_id
_entity_poly.type
_entity_poly.pdbx_seq_one_letter_code
_entity_poly.pdbx_strand_id
1 'polypeptide(L)'
;MKVVAVGGGTGLSTLLRGLKNYPYEITAVVTITDEGGSSGILREELKVPPPGDIRNNLVALANSESILSALFNYRFQNGSLKGHSVGNIILAALTKITGSFAEAVARASDILAIKGRVLPVSLQMARLLAVFEDGTHVVGETNIVEYCKKTKNRIVELKLHEPARINPEVQKILEESHAIIFGPGSLYTSVIANLVVEGFQEVLKKSRAVKIYISNIMTQPG
;
A
#
# COMPACT_ATOMS: atom_id res chain seq x y z
N MET A 1 22.02 0.25 7.57
CA MET A 1 21.39 1.49 7.04
C MET A 1 19.89 1.29 7.01
N LYS A 2 19.11 2.23 7.58
CA LYS A 2 17.63 2.17 7.60
C LYS A 2 17.04 2.81 6.35
N VAL A 3 16.30 2.03 5.56
CA VAL A 3 15.69 2.47 4.30
C VAL A 3 14.17 2.30 4.38
N VAL A 4 13.45 3.37 4.09
CA VAL A 4 11.99 3.34 4.00
C VAL A 4 11.58 3.40 2.55
N ALA A 5 10.74 2.48 2.09
CA ALA A 5 10.17 2.49 0.75
C ALA A 5 8.66 2.73 0.85
N VAL A 6 8.18 3.81 0.23
CA VAL A 6 6.80 4.31 0.33
C VAL A 6 6.10 4.12 -1.00
N GLY A 7 4.92 3.50 -0.99
CA GLY A 7 4.13 3.32 -2.20
C GLY A 7 2.98 2.34 -2.04
N GLY A 8 2.74 1.58 -3.12
CA GLY A 8 1.69 0.58 -3.23
C GLY A 8 1.94 -0.35 -4.42
N GLY A 9 1.09 -1.34 -4.60
CA GLY A 9 1.04 -2.19 -5.78
C GLY A 9 2.30 -3.00 -6.11
N THR A 10 2.43 -3.29 -7.41
CA THR A 10 3.47 -4.16 -7.97
C THR A 10 4.83 -3.49 -8.11
N GLY A 11 4.86 -2.17 -8.31
CA GLY A 11 6.10 -1.40 -8.41
C GLY A 11 6.93 -1.45 -7.14
N LEU A 12 6.31 -1.13 -6.00
CA LEU A 12 6.96 -1.21 -4.69
C LEU A 12 7.42 -2.64 -4.38
N SER A 13 6.55 -3.64 -4.58
CA SER A 13 6.90 -5.04 -4.30
C SER A 13 8.06 -5.55 -5.17
N THR A 14 8.20 -5.07 -6.40
CA THR A 14 9.35 -5.38 -7.27
C THR A 14 10.64 -4.78 -6.72
N LEU A 15 10.60 -3.51 -6.33
CA LEU A 15 11.74 -2.83 -5.68
C LEU A 15 12.18 -3.59 -4.41
N LEU A 16 11.24 -3.96 -3.55
CA LEU A 16 11.52 -4.66 -2.30
C LEU A 16 12.18 -6.04 -2.52
N ARG A 17 11.77 -6.79 -3.55
CA ARG A 17 12.41 -8.07 -3.92
C ARG A 17 13.88 -7.92 -4.26
N GLY A 18 14.26 -6.78 -4.86
CA GLY A 18 15.66 -6.44 -5.13
C GLY A 18 16.38 -5.97 -3.87
N LEU A 19 15.79 -5.00 -3.16
CA LEU A 19 16.40 -4.38 -1.98
C LEU A 19 16.70 -5.38 -0.87
N LYS A 20 15.88 -6.42 -0.66
CA LYS A 20 16.08 -7.41 0.40
C LYS A 20 17.39 -8.22 0.30
N ASN A 21 18.08 -8.15 -0.84
CA ASN A 21 19.37 -8.82 -1.06
C ASN A 21 20.56 -7.96 -0.63
N TYR A 22 20.32 -6.72 -0.21
CA TYR A 22 21.32 -5.81 0.31
C TYR A 22 21.25 -5.73 1.84
N PRO A 23 22.34 -5.35 2.53
CA PRO A 23 22.40 -5.26 3.99
C PRO A 23 21.70 -3.99 4.52
N TYR A 24 20.43 -3.84 4.18
CA TYR A 24 19.59 -2.72 4.59
C TYR A 24 18.49 -3.18 5.55
N GLU A 25 18.19 -2.34 6.54
CA GLU A 25 17.00 -2.47 7.37
C GLU A 25 15.83 -1.83 6.62
N ILE A 26 15.04 -2.64 5.93
CA ILE A 26 13.99 -2.18 5.02
C ILE A 26 12.65 -2.11 5.75
N THR A 27 11.99 -0.96 5.64
CA THR A 27 10.57 -0.82 6.00
C THR A 27 9.78 -0.37 4.77
N ALA A 28 8.79 -1.16 4.38
CA ALA A 28 7.80 -0.78 3.38
C ALA A 28 6.62 -0.07 4.06
N VAL A 29 6.32 1.14 3.63
CA VAL A 29 5.13 1.90 4.03
C VAL A 29 4.15 1.86 2.87
N VAL A 30 2.99 1.27 3.13
CA VAL A 30 2.05 0.87 2.09
C VAL A 30 0.73 1.62 2.23
N THR A 31 0.20 2.08 1.10
CA THR A 31 -1.13 2.69 1.05
C THR A 31 -2.23 1.69 1.45
N ILE A 32 -3.35 2.23 1.92
CA ILE A 32 -4.53 1.48 2.38
C ILE A 32 -5.80 1.90 1.62
N THR A 33 -5.61 2.50 0.45
CA THR A 33 -6.69 3.05 -0.39
C THR A 33 -7.14 2.12 -1.50
N ASP A 34 -6.53 0.94 -1.63
CA ASP A 34 -6.87 -0.05 -2.67
C ASP A 34 -8.36 -0.44 -2.57
N GLU A 35 -9.04 -0.38 -3.72
CA GLU A 35 -10.44 -0.72 -3.89
C GLU A 35 -10.66 -1.73 -5.03
N GLY A 36 -9.58 -2.29 -5.60
CA GLY A 36 -9.64 -3.16 -6.75
C GLY A 36 -9.91 -4.63 -6.41
N GLY A 37 -10.70 -5.29 -7.26
CA GLY A 37 -10.86 -6.75 -7.29
C GLY A 37 -11.13 -7.40 -5.93
N SER A 38 -10.36 -8.44 -5.59
CA SER A 38 -10.51 -9.16 -4.32
C SER A 38 -10.29 -8.30 -3.08
N SER A 39 -9.44 -7.26 -3.15
CA SER A 39 -9.22 -6.37 -2.01
C SER A 39 -10.47 -5.54 -1.72
N GLY A 40 -11.06 -4.95 -2.78
CA GLY A 40 -12.28 -4.16 -2.69
C GLY A 40 -13.48 -4.96 -2.17
N ILE A 41 -13.67 -6.18 -2.68
CA ILE A 41 -14.76 -7.07 -2.23
C ILE A 41 -14.63 -7.36 -0.73
N LEU A 42 -13.45 -7.81 -0.27
CA LEU A 42 -13.24 -8.13 1.14
C LEU A 42 -13.35 -6.90 2.05
N ARG A 43 -12.91 -5.74 1.56
CA ARG A 43 -13.07 -4.46 2.27
C ARG A 43 -14.54 -4.15 2.51
N GLU A 44 -15.39 -4.29 1.49
CA GLU A 44 -16.81 -3.98 1.60
C GLU A 44 -17.60 -4.99 2.42
N GLU A 45 -17.35 -6.29 2.20
CA GLU A 45 -18.08 -7.37 2.86
C GLU A 45 -17.66 -7.54 4.32
N LEU A 46 -16.35 -7.45 4.60
CA LEU A 46 -15.81 -7.76 5.93
C LEU A 46 -15.48 -6.50 6.73
N LYS A 47 -15.58 -5.30 6.16
CA LYS A 47 -15.21 -4.04 6.83
C LYS A 47 -13.80 -4.10 7.44
N VAL A 48 -12.83 -4.58 6.67
CA VAL A 48 -11.39 -4.60 7.00
C VAL A 48 -10.58 -3.79 5.99
N PRO A 49 -9.46 -3.15 6.36
CA PRO A 49 -8.63 -2.42 5.40
C PRO A 49 -8.22 -3.31 4.23
N PRO A 50 -8.06 -2.74 3.01
CA PRO A 50 -7.79 -3.55 1.82
C PRO A 50 -6.43 -4.25 1.94
N PRO A 51 -6.39 -5.59 1.90
CA PRO A 51 -5.17 -6.34 2.21
C PRO A 51 -4.21 -6.47 1.01
N GLY A 52 -4.64 -6.12 -0.21
CA GLY A 52 -3.95 -6.46 -1.46
C GLY A 52 -2.51 -5.97 -1.54
N ASP A 53 -2.31 -4.67 -1.37
CA ASP A 53 -0.99 -4.06 -1.46
C ASP A 53 -0.07 -4.50 -0.32
N ILE A 54 -0.60 -4.59 0.90
CA ILE A 54 0.13 -5.12 2.06
C ILE A 54 0.60 -6.55 1.77
N ARG A 55 -0.30 -7.43 1.31
CA ARG A 55 0.02 -8.81 0.95
C ARG A 55 1.15 -8.87 -0.07
N ASN A 56 1.08 -8.08 -1.14
CA ASN A 56 2.10 -8.07 -2.19
C ASN A 56 3.49 -7.71 -1.64
N ASN A 57 3.56 -6.74 -0.73
CA ASN A 57 4.80 -6.30 -0.12
C ASN A 57 5.32 -7.29 0.94
N LEU A 58 4.44 -7.96 1.69
CA LEU A 58 4.82 -9.07 2.58
C LEU A 58 5.48 -10.20 1.80
N VAL A 59 4.84 -10.66 0.73
CA VAL A 59 5.38 -11.69 -0.17
C VAL A 59 6.72 -11.26 -0.77
N ALA A 60 6.86 -9.99 -1.17
CA ALA A 60 8.10 -9.49 -1.77
C ALA A 60 9.31 -9.64 -0.83
N LEU A 61 9.10 -9.38 0.46
CA LEU A 61 10.11 -9.50 1.50
C LEU A 61 10.27 -10.92 2.06
N ALA A 62 9.31 -11.83 1.80
CA ALA A 62 9.39 -13.23 2.17
C ALA A 62 10.43 -14.02 1.34
N ASN A 63 10.74 -15.24 1.78
CA ASN A 63 11.51 -16.19 0.98
C ASN A 63 10.62 -16.78 -0.14
N SER A 64 10.94 -16.45 -1.39
CA SER A 64 10.13 -16.81 -2.57
C SER A 64 9.99 -18.30 -2.83
N GLU A 65 10.91 -19.12 -2.31
CA GLU A 65 10.88 -20.59 -2.49
C GLU A 65 10.00 -21.30 -1.45
N SER A 66 9.49 -20.58 -0.45
CA SER A 66 8.64 -21.19 0.59
C SER A 66 7.23 -21.49 0.08
N ILE A 67 6.71 -22.66 0.48
CA ILE A 67 5.31 -23.04 0.23
C ILE A 67 4.33 -22.00 0.80
N LEU A 68 4.68 -21.36 1.92
CA LEU A 68 3.86 -20.30 2.52
C LEU A 68 3.77 -19.07 1.60
N SER A 69 4.86 -18.67 0.95
CA SER A 69 4.84 -17.58 -0.03
C SER A 69 4.00 -17.95 -1.26
N ALA A 70 4.09 -19.19 -1.73
CA ALA A 70 3.23 -19.68 -2.82
C ALA A 70 1.74 -19.64 -2.43
N LEU A 71 1.42 -20.09 -1.21
CA LEU A 71 0.06 -20.07 -0.67
C LEU A 71 -0.48 -18.65 -0.52
N PHE A 72 0.31 -17.70 0.00
CA PHE A 72 -0.13 -16.31 0.12
C PHE A 72 -0.40 -15.66 -1.24
N ASN A 73 0.36 -16.02 -2.28
CA ASN A 73 0.14 -15.55 -3.65
C ASN A 73 -1.00 -16.25 -4.38
N TYR A 74 -1.45 -17.41 -3.91
CA TYR A 74 -2.42 -18.21 -4.63
C TYR A 74 -3.74 -17.45 -4.80
N ARG A 75 -4.27 -17.52 -6.02
CA ARG A 75 -5.56 -16.94 -6.41
C ARG A 75 -6.45 -18.03 -6.99
N PHE A 76 -7.63 -18.18 -6.42
CA PHE A 76 -8.61 -19.15 -6.89
C PHE A 76 -9.10 -18.79 -8.29
N GLN A 77 -9.16 -19.80 -9.16
CA GLN A 77 -9.58 -19.63 -10.56
C GLN A 77 -11.06 -19.98 -10.78
N ASN A 78 -11.65 -20.78 -9.89
CA ASN A 78 -12.98 -21.36 -10.05
C ASN A 78 -13.74 -21.40 -8.72
N GLY A 79 -15.05 -21.66 -8.78
CA GLY A 79 -15.92 -21.80 -7.62
C GLY A 79 -16.32 -20.47 -6.98
N SER A 80 -16.93 -20.54 -5.79
CA SER A 80 -17.40 -19.36 -5.03
C SER A 80 -16.28 -18.42 -4.64
N LEU A 81 -15.04 -18.92 -4.51
CA LEU A 81 -13.86 -18.12 -4.18
C LEU A 81 -13.15 -17.55 -5.41
N LYS A 82 -13.67 -17.76 -6.62
CA LYS A 82 -13.03 -17.31 -7.87
C LYS A 82 -12.64 -15.84 -7.77
N GLY A 83 -11.38 -15.55 -8.09
CA GLY A 83 -10.82 -14.20 -8.04
C GLY A 83 -10.27 -13.80 -6.67
N HIS A 84 -10.61 -14.48 -5.58
CA HIS A 84 -10.02 -14.20 -4.27
C HIS A 84 -8.59 -14.73 -4.16
N SER A 85 -7.76 -13.98 -3.45
CA SER A 85 -6.42 -14.43 -3.06
C SER A 85 -6.47 -15.03 -1.66
N VAL A 86 -5.80 -16.17 -1.46
CA VAL A 86 -5.68 -16.82 -0.16
C VAL A 86 -5.01 -15.90 0.85
N GLY A 87 -3.91 -15.22 0.48
CA GLY A 87 -3.26 -14.25 1.37
C GLY A 87 -4.17 -13.09 1.78
N ASN A 88 -5.04 -12.61 0.88
CA ASN A 88 -6.02 -11.58 1.23
C ASN A 88 -7.06 -12.11 2.26
N ILE A 89 -7.54 -13.35 2.06
CA ILE A 89 -8.48 -14.00 2.99
C ILE A 89 -7.82 -14.20 4.36
N ILE A 90 -6.56 -14.66 4.39
CA ILE A 90 -5.80 -14.84 5.64
C ILE A 90 -5.63 -13.51 6.37
N LEU A 91 -5.23 -12.44 5.68
CA LEU A 91 -5.08 -11.12 6.31
C LEU A 91 -6.41 -10.58 6.85
N ALA A 92 -7.51 -10.76 6.10
CA ALA A 92 -8.84 -10.38 6.57
C ALA A 92 -9.25 -11.17 7.81
N ALA A 93 -9.01 -12.49 7.82
CA ALA A 93 -9.30 -13.35 8.98
C ALA A 93 -8.44 -12.97 10.20
N LEU A 94 -7.13 -12.78 10.02
CA LEU A 94 -6.22 -12.33 11.08
C LEU A 94 -6.66 -10.99 11.66
N THR A 95 -7.14 -10.07 10.82
CA THR A 95 -7.66 -8.77 11.27
C THR A 95 -8.90 -8.93 12.16
N LYS A 96 -9.80 -9.86 11.81
CA LYS A 96 -10.97 -10.16 12.63
C LYS A 96 -10.62 -10.86 13.94
N ILE A 97 -9.65 -11.77 13.93
CA ILE A 97 -9.20 -12.50 15.11
C ILE A 97 -8.50 -11.57 16.11
N THR A 98 -7.61 -10.72 15.61
CA THR A 98 -6.79 -9.82 16.44
C THR A 98 -7.52 -8.52 16.80
N GLY A 99 -8.59 -8.18 16.08
CA GLY A 99 -9.25 -6.88 16.17
C GLY A 99 -8.43 -5.71 15.61
N SER A 100 -7.25 -5.97 15.01
CA SER A 100 -6.32 -4.94 14.56
C SER A 100 -5.65 -5.33 13.24
N PHE A 101 -5.78 -4.47 12.24
CA PHE A 101 -5.12 -4.68 10.96
C PHE A 101 -3.59 -4.66 11.09
N ALA A 102 -3.03 -3.77 11.91
CA ALA A 102 -1.59 -3.73 12.15
C ALA A 102 -1.08 -5.02 12.81
N GLU A 103 -1.79 -5.54 13.80
CA GLU A 103 -1.43 -6.81 14.44
C GLU A 103 -1.52 -7.96 13.43
N ALA A 104 -2.54 -7.98 12.58
CA ALA A 104 -2.66 -8.97 11.51
C ALA A 104 -1.47 -8.94 10.54
N VAL A 105 -0.99 -7.75 10.16
CA VAL A 105 0.20 -7.58 9.32
C VAL A 105 1.46 -8.04 10.04
N ALA A 106 1.61 -7.75 11.33
CA ALA A 106 2.74 -8.22 12.14
C ALA A 106 2.77 -9.76 12.19
N ARG A 107 1.63 -10.40 12.50
CA ARG A 107 1.53 -11.88 12.52
C ARG A 107 1.80 -12.50 11.15
N ALA A 108 1.29 -11.90 10.08
CA ALA A 108 1.56 -12.38 8.72
C ALA A 108 3.05 -12.23 8.35
N SER A 109 3.71 -11.16 8.83
CA SER A 109 5.16 -10.96 8.67
C SER A 109 5.97 -12.08 9.33
N ASP A 110 5.58 -12.48 10.55
CA ASP A 110 6.22 -13.57 11.29
C ASP A 110 6.02 -14.92 10.59
N ILE A 111 4.78 -15.22 10.18
CA ILE A 111 4.43 -16.47 9.46
C ILE A 111 5.26 -16.60 8.18
N LEU A 112 5.44 -15.50 7.44
CA LEU A 112 6.19 -15.49 6.19
C LEU A 112 7.71 -15.34 6.38
N ALA A 113 8.18 -15.15 7.62
CA ALA A 113 9.59 -14.93 7.97
C ALA A 113 10.25 -13.88 7.05
N ILE A 114 9.62 -12.72 6.92
CA ILE A 114 10.05 -11.69 5.97
C ILE A 114 11.38 -11.04 6.36
N LYS A 115 12.16 -10.60 5.37
CA LYS A 115 13.38 -9.79 5.56
C LYS A 115 13.07 -8.31 5.51
N GLY A 116 12.64 -7.75 6.64
CA GLY A 116 12.28 -6.34 6.77
C GLY A 116 10.92 -6.17 7.43
N ARG A 117 10.27 -5.03 7.20
CA ARG A 117 8.99 -4.69 7.83
C ARG A 117 8.01 -4.17 6.79
N VAL A 118 6.73 -4.45 6.98
CA VAL A 118 5.63 -3.88 6.16
C VAL A 118 4.65 -3.21 7.10
N LEU A 119 4.39 -1.93 6.88
CA LEU A 119 3.49 -1.13 7.70
C LEU A 119 2.45 -0.43 6.84
N PRO A 120 1.17 -0.44 7.24
CA PRO A 120 0.19 0.42 6.62
C PRO A 120 0.46 1.88 7.01
N VAL A 121 0.28 2.79 6.05
CA VAL A 121 0.49 4.23 6.26
C VAL A 121 -0.44 4.81 7.32
N SER A 122 -1.63 4.23 7.49
CA SER A 122 -2.59 4.56 8.55
C SER A 122 -3.23 3.29 9.10
N LEU A 123 -3.71 3.36 10.34
CA LEU A 123 -4.50 2.31 10.98
C LEU A 123 -6.00 2.44 10.70
N GLN A 124 -6.43 3.60 10.18
CA GLN A 124 -7.83 3.92 9.88
C GLN A 124 -8.13 3.58 8.43
N MET A 125 -9.33 3.13 8.10
CA MET A 125 -9.73 3.00 6.71
C MET A 125 -9.77 4.35 6.01
N ALA A 126 -9.27 4.42 4.78
CA ALA A 126 -9.32 5.64 3.98
C ALA A 126 -9.72 5.34 2.53
N ARG A 127 -10.34 6.32 1.88
CA ARG A 127 -10.61 6.34 0.43
C ARG A 127 -10.01 7.61 -0.14
N LEU A 128 -9.53 7.55 -1.38
CA LEU A 128 -9.06 8.74 -2.08
C LEU A 128 -10.23 9.56 -2.59
N LEU A 129 -10.05 10.88 -2.62
CA LEU A 129 -10.89 11.83 -3.31
C LEU A 129 -10.01 12.67 -4.22
N ALA A 130 -10.31 12.66 -5.52
CA ALA A 130 -9.67 13.51 -6.52
C ALA A 130 -10.62 14.66 -6.91
N VAL A 131 -10.07 15.87 -6.99
CA VAL A 131 -10.71 17.03 -7.61
C VAL A 131 -10.09 17.23 -8.98
N PHE A 132 -10.94 17.34 -10.00
CA PHE A 132 -10.56 17.52 -11.39
C PHE A 132 -10.63 18.99 -11.82
N GLU A 133 -9.94 19.33 -12.91
CA GLU A 133 -9.89 20.71 -13.43
C GLU A 133 -11.25 21.28 -13.85
N ASP A 134 -12.23 20.43 -14.14
CA ASP A 134 -13.61 20.81 -14.42
C ASP A 134 -14.46 20.99 -13.15
N GLY A 135 -13.85 20.87 -11.96
CA GLY A 135 -14.51 20.96 -10.66
C GLY A 135 -15.17 19.65 -10.21
N THR A 136 -15.11 18.57 -11.00
CA THR A 136 -15.69 17.28 -10.63
C THR A 136 -14.93 16.66 -9.45
N HIS A 137 -15.67 16.10 -8.50
CA HIS A 137 -15.13 15.37 -7.35
C HIS A 137 -15.40 13.88 -7.51
N VAL A 138 -14.36 13.04 -7.44
CA VAL A 138 -14.48 11.58 -7.59
C VAL A 138 -13.86 10.88 -6.39
N VAL A 139 -14.62 9.98 -5.76
CA VAL A 139 -14.19 9.19 -4.60
C VAL A 139 -13.90 7.75 -5.01
N GLY A 140 -12.78 7.22 -4.51
CA GLY A 140 -12.34 5.84 -4.70
C GLY A 140 -11.33 5.68 -5.83
N GLU A 141 -10.28 4.88 -5.60
CA GLU A 141 -9.16 4.71 -6.55
C GLU A 141 -9.65 4.25 -7.93
N THR A 142 -10.47 3.19 -7.98
CA THR A 142 -10.99 2.63 -9.23
C THR A 142 -11.80 3.67 -10.01
N ASN A 143 -12.65 4.43 -9.30
CA ASN A 143 -13.50 5.45 -9.92
C ASN A 143 -12.68 6.62 -10.47
N ILE A 144 -11.63 7.04 -9.77
CA ILE A 144 -10.71 8.10 -10.22
C ILE A 144 -10.07 7.68 -11.53
N VAL A 145 -9.49 6.48 -11.60
CA VAL A 145 -8.85 5.96 -12.81
C VAL A 145 -9.84 5.84 -13.97
N GLU A 146 -11.05 5.35 -13.72
CA GLU A 146 -12.09 5.27 -14.75
C GLU A 146 -12.53 6.63 -15.27
N TYR A 147 -12.70 7.60 -14.38
CA TYR A 147 -13.09 8.95 -14.75
C TYR A 147 -12.02 9.61 -15.61
N CYS A 148 -10.74 9.55 -15.19
CA CYS A 148 -9.64 10.08 -16.00
C CYS A 148 -9.59 9.48 -17.41
N LYS A 149 -9.81 8.16 -17.54
CA LYS A 149 -9.84 7.49 -18.86
C LYS A 149 -11.00 7.95 -19.75
N LYS A 150 -12.17 8.24 -19.14
CA LYS A 150 -13.38 8.65 -19.85
C LYS A 150 -13.32 10.12 -20.29
N THR A 151 -12.88 11.02 -19.41
CA THR A 151 -12.96 12.47 -19.65
C THR A 151 -11.65 13.08 -20.11
N LYS A 152 -10.51 12.46 -19.81
CA LYS A 152 -9.15 13.02 -19.96
C LYS A 152 -8.91 14.30 -19.14
N ASN A 153 -9.79 14.62 -18.20
CA ASN A 153 -9.61 15.76 -17.29
C ASN A 153 -8.43 15.48 -16.34
N ARG A 154 -7.69 16.53 -16.02
CA ARG A 154 -6.53 16.45 -15.11
C ARG A 154 -6.96 16.50 -13.64
N ILE A 155 -6.29 15.71 -12.81
CA ILE A 155 -6.40 15.82 -11.35
C ILE A 155 -5.64 17.07 -10.89
N VAL A 156 -6.33 17.98 -10.23
CA VAL A 156 -5.76 19.22 -9.66
C VAL A 156 -5.50 19.11 -8.16
N GLU A 157 -6.25 18.28 -7.46
CA GLU A 157 -6.09 18.04 -6.02
C GLU A 157 -6.37 16.57 -5.71
N LEU A 158 -5.57 15.98 -4.81
CA LEU A 158 -5.83 14.67 -4.24
C LEU A 158 -5.83 14.79 -2.72
N LYS A 159 -6.86 14.25 -2.07
CA LYS A 159 -7.00 14.18 -0.62
C LYS A 159 -7.64 12.87 -0.20
N LEU A 160 -7.74 12.64 1.10
CA LEU A 160 -8.58 11.58 1.62
C LEU A 160 -10.04 12.06 1.68
N HIS A 161 -10.98 11.18 1.36
CA HIS A 161 -12.41 11.48 1.50
C HIS A 161 -12.78 11.72 2.96
N GLU A 162 -12.24 10.88 3.85
CA GLU A 162 -12.33 11.02 5.31
C GLU A 162 -10.91 11.16 5.87
N PRO A 163 -10.66 12.07 6.82
CA PRO A 163 -9.35 12.24 7.42
C PRO A 163 -8.82 10.96 8.06
N ALA A 164 -7.57 10.61 7.74
CA ALA A 164 -6.85 9.52 8.40
C ALA A 164 -5.46 10.01 8.81
N ARG A 165 -5.04 9.63 10.00
CA ARG A 165 -3.74 9.98 10.57
C ARG A 165 -2.69 8.95 10.23
N ILE A 166 -1.46 9.42 10.09
CA ILE A 166 -0.30 8.55 9.91
C ILE A 166 -0.20 7.56 11.08
N ASN A 167 0.14 6.32 10.77
CA ASN A 167 0.47 5.30 11.76
C ASN A 167 1.67 5.80 12.60
N PRO A 168 1.57 5.88 13.95
CA PRO A 168 2.64 6.36 14.81
C PRO A 168 3.98 5.63 14.60
N GLU A 169 3.92 4.35 14.24
CA GLU A 169 5.12 3.56 13.95
C GLU A 169 5.78 3.98 12.63
N VAL A 170 4.98 4.33 11.62
CA VAL A 170 5.49 4.89 10.37
C VAL A 170 6.15 6.23 10.62
N GLN A 171 5.54 7.10 11.44
CA GLN A 171 6.16 8.37 11.84
C GLN A 171 7.55 8.15 12.44
N LYS A 172 7.66 7.27 13.45
CA LYS A 172 8.94 6.96 14.11
C LYS A 172 10.01 6.50 13.11
N ILE A 173 9.64 5.59 12.20
CA ILE A 173 10.58 5.03 11.24
C ILE A 173 11.03 6.07 10.21
N LEU A 174 10.16 6.96 9.77
CA LEU A 174 10.52 8.07 8.87
C LEU A 174 11.50 9.04 9.54
N GLU A 175 11.35 9.30 10.84
CA GLU A 175 12.25 10.15 11.64
C GLU A 175 13.65 9.52 11.81
N GLU A 176 13.72 8.20 11.98
CA GLU A 176 14.98 7.46 12.20
C GLU A 176 15.66 6.98 10.90
N SER A 177 15.02 7.16 9.75
CA SER A 177 15.51 6.63 8.47
C SER A 177 16.73 7.38 7.94
N HIS A 178 17.57 6.68 7.16
CA HIS A 178 18.70 7.28 6.46
C HIS A 178 18.31 7.66 5.02
N ALA A 179 17.41 6.88 4.40
CA ALA A 179 16.86 7.14 3.09
C ALA A 179 15.36 6.80 3.04
N ILE A 180 14.61 7.61 2.29
CA ILE A 180 13.19 7.42 2.00
C ILE A 180 13.02 7.37 0.48
N ILE A 181 12.55 6.24 -0.03
CA ILE A 181 12.33 5.99 -1.45
C ILE A 181 10.83 6.06 -1.73
N PHE A 182 10.43 6.87 -2.70
CA PHE A 182 9.05 6.99 -3.17
C PHE A 182 8.89 6.27 -4.50
N GLY A 183 7.96 5.33 -4.55
CA GLY A 183 7.71 4.52 -5.74
C GLY A 183 8.75 3.40 -5.96
N PRO A 184 8.80 2.80 -7.17
CA PRO A 184 7.96 3.13 -8.32
C PRO A 184 6.49 2.73 -8.11
N GLY A 185 5.57 3.36 -8.84
CA GLY A 185 4.14 3.06 -8.75
C GLY A 185 3.27 4.19 -9.28
N SER A 186 1.96 3.94 -9.38
CA SER A 186 0.98 4.95 -9.80
C SER A 186 1.18 6.24 -9.01
N LEU A 187 1.41 7.36 -9.71
CA LEU A 187 1.80 8.62 -9.07
C LEU A 187 0.72 9.05 -8.06
N TYR A 188 -0.53 9.11 -8.49
CA TYR A 188 -1.64 9.52 -7.65
C TYR A 188 -2.05 8.45 -6.65
N THR A 189 -2.29 7.22 -7.12
CA THR A 189 -2.98 6.20 -6.32
C THR A 189 -2.06 5.33 -5.47
N SER A 190 -0.74 5.38 -5.70
CA SER A 190 0.24 4.65 -4.89
C SER A 190 1.22 5.56 -4.16
N VAL A 191 1.77 6.59 -4.81
CA VAL A 191 2.77 7.46 -4.17
C VAL A 191 2.10 8.60 -3.39
N ILE A 192 1.38 9.48 -4.07
CA ILE A 192 0.71 10.64 -3.46
C ILE A 192 -0.35 10.19 -2.46
N ALA A 193 -1.01 9.05 -2.68
CA ALA A 193 -1.95 8.44 -1.74
C ALA A 193 -1.40 8.28 -0.31
N ASN A 194 -0.08 8.03 -0.16
CA ASN A 194 0.57 8.02 1.16
C ASN A 194 0.85 9.43 1.70
N LEU A 195 1.17 10.37 0.81
CA LEU A 195 1.53 11.76 1.17
C LEU A 195 0.33 12.60 1.62
N VAL A 196 -0.89 12.22 1.27
CA VAL A 196 -2.13 12.94 1.65
C VAL A 196 -2.67 12.51 3.01
N VAL A 197 -2.02 11.56 3.67
CA VAL A 197 -2.34 11.13 5.04
C VAL A 197 -1.88 12.19 6.04
N GLU A 198 -2.75 12.56 6.97
CA GLU A 198 -2.50 13.61 7.96
C GLU A 198 -1.25 13.27 8.80
N GLY A 199 -0.31 14.20 8.89
CA GLY A 199 0.96 14.04 9.63
C GLY A 199 2.12 13.52 8.77
N PHE A 200 1.87 12.93 7.59
CA PHE A 200 2.94 12.34 6.78
C PHE A 200 3.91 13.39 6.24
N GLN A 201 3.37 14.49 5.71
CA GLN A 201 4.18 15.56 5.12
C GLN A 201 4.99 16.31 6.17
N GLU A 202 4.42 16.51 7.35
CA GLU A 202 5.07 17.16 8.49
C GLU A 202 6.32 16.40 8.92
N VAL A 203 6.21 15.07 9.04
CA VAL A 203 7.32 14.19 9.37
C VAL A 203 8.37 14.20 8.25
N LEU A 204 7.94 14.12 6.99
CA LEU A 204 8.83 14.12 5.84
C LEU A 204 9.66 15.41 5.73
N LYS A 205 9.05 16.57 6.00
CA LYS A 205 9.70 17.89 6.01
C LYS A 205 10.77 18.00 7.11
N LYS A 206 10.54 17.39 8.27
CA LYS A 206 11.48 17.39 9.41
C LYS A 206 12.59 16.36 9.27
N SER A 207 12.35 15.26 8.54
CA SER A 207 13.31 14.17 8.37
C SER A 207 14.59 14.65 7.68
N ARG A 208 15.74 14.19 8.17
CA ARG A 208 17.06 14.44 7.55
C ARG A 208 17.44 13.38 6.52
N ALA A 209 16.62 12.34 6.35
CA ALA A 209 16.86 11.28 5.39
C ALA A 209 16.98 11.83 3.96
N VAL A 210 17.78 11.14 3.13
CA VAL A 210 17.82 11.39 1.68
C VAL A 210 16.47 10.97 1.09
N LYS A 211 15.80 11.86 0.36
CA LYS A 211 14.52 11.56 -0.31
C LYS A 211 14.80 11.23 -1.78
N ILE A 212 14.39 10.04 -2.21
CA ILE A 212 14.62 9.52 -3.55
C ILE A 212 13.26 9.25 -4.18
N TYR A 213 12.99 9.84 -5.33
CA TYR A 213 11.80 9.51 -6.12
C TYR A 213 12.20 8.67 -7.32
N ILE A 214 11.63 7.48 -7.44
CA ILE A 214 11.80 6.62 -8.61
C ILE A 214 10.65 6.91 -9.56
N SER A 215 10.96 7.64 -10.64
CA SER A 215 9.97 8.03 -11.63
C SER A 215 9.45 6.82 -12.42
N ASN A 216 8.21 6.92 -12.89
CA ASN A 216 7.60 5.90 -13.71
C ASN A 216 8.25 5.89 -15.10
N ILE A 217 8.49 4.69 -15.63
CA ILE A 217 9.05 4.50 -16.98
C ILE A 217 8.04 4.93 -18.05
N MET A 218 6.74 4.70 -17.79
CA MET A 218 5.64 4.99 -18.70
C MET A 218 4.63 5.91 -18.03
N THR A 219 3.92 6.68 -18.86
CA THR A 219 2.69 7.33 -18.43
C THR A 219 1.61 6.28 -18.15
N GLN A 220 0.73 6.57 -17.20
CA GLN A 220 -0.43 5.75 -16.91
C GLN A 220 -1.65 6.36 -17.61
N PRO A 221 -2.50 5.58 -18.30
CA PRO A 221 -3.72 6.10 -18.88
C PRO A 221 -4.67 6.60 -17.78
N GLY A 222 -4.97 7.89 -17.85
CA GLY A 222 -5.72 8.63 -16.85
C GLY A 222 -4.82 9.59 -16.06
#